data_AF-A0A7C2EBC2-F1
#
_entry.id   AF-A0A7C2EBC2-F1
#
_cell.length_a   1.000
_cell.length_b   1.000
_cell.length_c   1.000
_cell.angle_alpha   90.00
_cell.angle_beta   90.00
_cell.angle_gamma   90.00
#
_symmetry.space_group_name_H-M   'P 1'
#
loop_
_entity.id
_entity.type
_entity.pdbx_description
1 polymer ?
#
loop_
_entity_poly.entity_id
_entity_poly.type
_entity_poly.pdbx_seq_one_letter_code
_entity_poly.pdbx_strand_id
1 'polypeptide(L)'
;MSLVQHIRRERAEKSKKEPFTPTLFDRINGLVKAHALGEAFLRDLEAPPHPPGEEVEFDRIKPKAPYEPPLFSLSTEDEYRVTMAIIRRVANPYLNFASSPDEILLCEALFSRNPALPPERLARVHFEVLLAEAAKGNFR
;
A
#
# COMPACT_ATOMS: atom_id res chain seq x y z
N MET A 1 30.93 -35.37 10.94
CA MET A 1 29.51 -35.20 11.34
C MET A 1 28.70 -36.36 10.80
N SER A 2 27.71 -36.84 11.56
CA SER A 2 26.81 -37.91 11.11
C SER A 2 25.60 -37.35 10.36
N LEU A 3 24.99 -38.16 9.47
CA LEU A 3 23.78 -37.81 8.72
C LEU A 3 22.63 -37.33 9.63
N VAL A 4 22.52 -37.92 10.82
CA VAL A 4 21.51 -37.53 11.83
C VAL A 4 21.75 -36.11 12.36
N GLN A 5 23.01 -35.69 12.52
CA GLN A 5 23.34 -34.33 12.93
C GLN A 5 23.01 -33.31 11.83
N HIS A 6 23.21 -33.67 10.56
CA HIS A 6 22.85 -32.82 9.42
C HIS A 6 21.33 -32.57 9.36
N ILE A 7 20.53 -33.62 9.44
CA ILE A 7 19.05 -33.54 9.42
C ILE A 7 18.53 -32.70 10.60
N ARG A 8 19.11 -32.87 11.81
CA ARG A 8 18.72 -32.08 12.99
C ARG A 8 19.05 -30.59 12.81
N ARG A 9 20.20 -30.25 12.22
CA ARG A 9 20.59 -28.87 11.95
C ARG A 9 19.68 -28.23 10.91
N GLU A 10 19.40 -28.90 9.79
CA GLU A 10 18.48 -28.41 8.77
C GLU A 10 17.07 -28.16 9.31
N ARG A 11 16.58 -29.05 10.18
CA ARG A 11 15.28 -28.85 10.85
C ARG A 11 15.31 -27.68 11.81
N ALA A 12 16.39 -27.48 12.56
CA ALA A 12 16.54 -26.33 13.46
C ALA A 12 16.61 -25.01 12.69
N GLU A 13 17.33 -24.98 11.57
CA GLU A 13 17.40 -23.83 10.66
C GLU A 13 16.05 -23.53 10.02
N LYS A 14 15.32 -24.56 9.54
CA LYS A 14 13.95 -24.42 9.00
C LYS A 14 12.87 -24.15 10.06
N SER A 15 13.14 -24.44 11.34
CA SER A 15 12.21 -24.16 12.44
C SER A 15 12.22 -22.70 12.90
N LYS A 16 13.17 -21.88 12.40
CA LYS A 16 13.11 -20.44 12.55
C LYS A 16 11.94 -19.94 11.72
N LYS A 17 10.77 -19.86 12.35
CA LYS A 17 9.57 -19.28 11.75
C LYS A 17 9.91 -17.83 11.39
N GLU A 18 9.78 -17.48 10.13
CA GLU A 18 9.84 -16.08 9.72
C GLU A 18 8.71 -15.32 10.42
N PRO A 19 8.94 -14.05 10.83
CA PRO A 19 7.89 -13.23 11.38
C PRO A 19 6.78 -13.09 10.35
N PHE A 20 5.54 -13.33 10.79
CA PHE A 20 4.39 -13.18 9.93
C PHE A 20 4.24 -11.71 9.53
N THR A 21 4.19 -11.43 8.23
CA THR A 21 4.02 -10.08 7.69
C THR A 21 2.62 -9.92 7.09
N PRO A 22 1.93 -8.80 7.34
CA PRO A 22 0.66 -8.52 6.70
C PRO A 22 0.79 -8.53 5.17
N THR A 23 -0.17 -9.16 4.50
CA THR A 23 -0.24 -9.18 3.04
C THR A 23 -0.83 -7.87 2.50
N LEU A 24 -0.77 -7.68 1.18
CA LEU A 24 -1.49 -6.61 0.50
C LEU A 24 -3.00 -6.68 0.79
N PHE A 25 -3.56 -7.90 0.85
CA PHE A 25 -4.96 -8.10 1.21
C PHE A 25 -5.21 -7.59 2.64
N ASP A 26 -4.36 -7.95 3.60
CA ASP A 26 -4.55 -7.51 4.99
C ASP A 26 -4.53 -5.98 5.11
N ARG A 27 -3.63 -5.33 4.36
CA ARG A 27 -3.53 -3.87 4.29
C ARG A 27 -4.77 -3.22 3.72
N ILE A 28 -5.19 -3.63 2.53
CA ILE A 28 -6.33 -3.00 1.87
C ILE A 28 -7.63 -3.34 2.59
N ASN A 29 -7.81 -4.56 3.07
CA ASN A 29 -8.98 -4.91 3.85
C ASN A 29 -9.05 -4.11 5.15
N GLY A 30 -7.92 -3.88 5.82
CA GLY A 30 -7.87 -3.04 6.99
C GLY A 30 -8.32 -1.60 6.71
N LEU A 31 -7.96 -1.03 5.56
CA LEU A 31 -8.43 0.30 5.14
C LEU A 31 -9.91 0.30 4.76
N VAL A 32 -10.37 -0.73 4.05
CA VAL A 32 -11.79 -0.92 3.72
C VAL A 32 -12.63 -0.93 4.99
N LYS A 33 -12.20 -1.65 6.02
CA LYS A 33 -12.91 -1.72 7.30
C LYS A 33 -12.83 -0.42 8.10
N ALA A 34 -11.63 0.16 8.22
CA ALA A 34 -11.41 1.36 9.02
C ALA A 34 -12.19 2.58 8.48
N HIS A 35 -12.42 2.62 7.16
CA HIS A 35 -13.09 3.73 6.48
C HIS A 35 -14.46 3.37 5.91
N ALA A 36 -14.98 2.17 6.20
CA ALA A 36 -16.24 1.66 5.66
C ALA A 36 -16.36 1.83 4.13
N LEU A 37 -15.29 1.51 3.41
CA LEU A 37 -15.24 1.65 1.95
C LEU A 37 -16.21 0.65 1.30
N GLY A 38 -16.94 1.13 0.31
CA GLY A 38 -17.95 0.35 -0.40
C GLY A 38 -18.01 0.71 -1.88
N GLU A 39 -19.13 0.36 -2.52
CA GLU A 39 -19.35 0.57 -3.96
C GLU A 39 -19.21 2.04 -4.40
N ALA A 40 -19.48 3.01 -3.52
CA ALA A 40 -19.25 4.43 -3.82
C ALA A 40 -17.77 4.72 -4.07
N PHE A 41 -16.89 4.18 -3.21
CA PHE A 41 -15.45 4.33 -3.38
C PHE A 41 -14.94 3.64 -4.65
N LEU A 42 -15.52 2.49 -5.01
CA LEU A 42 -15.15 1.82 -6.27
C LEU A 42 -15.51 2.66 -7.50
N ARG A 43 -16.64 3.37 -7.48
CA ARG A 43 -16.99 4.33 -8.56
C ARG A 43 -16.00 5.49 -8.63
N ASP A 44 -15.57 6.02 -7.49
CA ASP A 44 -14.57 7.08 -7.45
C ASP A 44 -13.20 6.59 -7.98
N LEU A 45 -12.86 5.32 -7.72
CA LEU A 45 -11.66 4.66 -8.24
C LEU A 45 -11.72 4.37 -9.76
N GLU A 46 -12.93 4.27 -10.32
CA GLU A 46 -13.16 4.15 -11.76
C GLU A 46 -13.06 5.50 -12.48
N ALA A 47 -13.31 6.61 -11.77
CA ALA A 47 -13.18 7.93 -12.34
C ALA A 47 -11.70 8.24 -12.69
N PRO A 48 -11.45 9.07 -13.73
CA PRO A 48 -10.10 9.53 -14.01
C PRO A 48 -9.52 10.23 -12.76
N PRO A 49 -8.24 9.99 -12.43
CA PRO A 49 -7.64 10.59 -11.26
C PRO A 49 -7.76 12.11 -11.34
N HIS A 50 -8.41 12.72 -10.36
CA HIS A 50 -8.48 14.17 -10.26
C HIS A 50 -7.04 14.68 -10.10
N PRO A 51 -6.58 15.64 -10.92
CA PRO A 51 -5.26 16.21 -10.71
C PRO A 51 -5.25 16.84 -9.31
N PRO A 52 -4.18 16.66 -8.51
CA PRO A 52 -4.08 17.35 -7.23
C PRO A 52 -4.23 18.86 -7.50
N GLY A 53 -5.02 19.54 -6.67
CA GLY A 53 -5.19 20.99 -6.76
C GLY A 53 -3.81 21.65 -6.79
N GLU A 54 -3.62 22.61 -7.70
CA GLU A 54 -2.31 23.15 -8.10
C GLU A 54 -1.53 23.90 -6.98
N GLU A 55 -2.01 23.89 -5.74
CA GLU A 55 -1.43 24.64 -4.61
C GLU A 55 -1.08 23.72 -3.43
N VAL A 56 -0.17 22.77 -3.62
CA VAL A 56 0.52 22.13 -2.49
C VAL A 56 1.80 22.92 -2.20
N GLU A 57 1.83 23.66 -1.09
CA GLU A 57 3.07 24.28 -0.60
C GLU A 57 4.04 23.18 -0.16
N PHE A 58 5.14 23.03 -0.89
CA PHE A 58 6.15 21.96 -0.70
C PHE A 58 7.02 22.14 0.53
N ASP A 59 6.95 23.30 1.18
CA ASP A 59 7.85 23.67 2.27
C ASP A 59 7.66 22.82 3.53
N ARG A 60 6.66 21.93 3.54
CA ARG A 60 6.48 20.92 4.59
C ARG A 60 6.16 19.57 3.94
N ILE A 61 7.19 18.71 3.83
CA ILE A 61 6.98 17.27 3.60
C ILE A 61 6.10 16.78 4.75
N LYS A 62 4.79 16.62 4.49
CA LYS A 62 3.87 16.13 5.51
C LYS A 62 4.23 14.68 5.80
N PRO A 63 4.60 14.35 7.05
CA PRO A 63 4.89 12.97 7.40
C PRO A 63 3.62 12.15 7.24
N LYS A 64 3.77 10.98 6.61
CA LYS A 64 2.69 10.01 6.46
C LYS A 64 2.29 9.49 7.84
N ALA A 65 0.98 9.52 8.13
CA ALA A 65 0.47 8.89 9.34
C ALA A 65 0.79 7.39 9.30
N PRO A 66 1.43 6.82 10.34
CA PRO A 66 1.75 5.40 10.35
C PRO A 66 0.44 4.60 10.33
N TYR A 67 0.29 3.77 9.31
CA TYR A 67 -0.79 2.81 9.21
C TYR A 67 -0.23 1.40 9.30
N GLU A 68 -0.54 0.73 10.41
CA GLU A 68 -0.22 -0.66 10.65
C GLU A 68 -1.46 -1.51 10.37
N PRO A 69 -1.44 -2.30 9.28
CA PRO A 69 -2.56 -3.17 8.98
C PRO A 69 -2.61 -4.33 9.98
N PRO A 70 -3.80 -4.90 10.22
CA PRO A 70 -3.93 -6.06 11.10
C PRO A 70 -3.09 -7.23 10.55
N LEU A 71 -2.57 -8.08 11.45
CA LEU A 71 -1.84 -9.30 11.04
C LEU A 71 -2.75 -10.27 10.29
N PHE A 72 -4.04 -10.31 10.60
CA PHE A 72 -5.02 -11.15 9.92
C PHE A 72 -6.29 -10.36 9.69
N SER A 73 -6.65 -10.17 8.43
CA SER A 73 -7.90 -9.51 8.06
C SER A 73 -9.04 -10.51 7.90
N LEU A 74 -9.91 -10.57 8.92
CA LEU A 74 -11.22 -11.20 8.80
C LEU A 74 -12.19 -10.22 8.15
N SER A 75 -12.79 -10.63 7.04
CA SER A 75 -13.68 -9.80 6.23
C SER A 75 -15.05 -10.43 6.06
N THR A 76 -16.09 -9.58 5.99
CA THR A 76 -17.39 -9.98 5.45
C THR A 76 -17.29 -10.21 3.94
N GLU A 77 -18.30 -10.84 3.34
CA GLU A 77 -18.33 -11.06 1.89
C GLU A 77 -18.25 -9.74 1.10
N ASP A 78 -18.96 -8.70 1.53
CA ASP A 78 -18.92 -7.38 0.90
C ASP A 78 -17.55 -6.72 1.04
N GLU A 79 -16.94 -6.76 2.24
CA GLU A 79 -15.59 -6.23 2.48
C GLU A 79 -14.55 -6.95 1.61
N TYR A 80 -14.67 -8.27 1.47
CA TYR A 80 -13.81 -9.07 0.60
C TYR A 80 -13.96 -8.65 -0.87
N ARG A 81 -15.20 -8.50 -1.35
CA ARG A 81 -15.50 -8.06 -2.73
C ARG A 81 -14.85 -6.71 -3.03
N VAL A 82 -15.05 -5.73 -2.15
CA VAL A 82 -14.48 -4.38 -2.29
C VAL A 82 -12.96 -4.43 -2.25
N THR A 83 -12.37 -5.18 -1.32
CA THR A 83 -10.91 -5.32 -1.20
C THR A 83 -10.31 -5.89 -2.48
N MET A 84 -10.89 -6.97 -3.01
CA MET A 84 -10.41 -7.59 -4.24
C MET A 84 -10.60 -6.72 -5.47
N ALA A 85 -11.69 -5.95 -5.52
CA ALA A 85 -11.92 -4.97 -6.58
C ALA A 85 -10.82 -3.88 -6.60
N ILE A 86 -10.50 -3.31 -5.43
CA ILE A 86 -9.40 -2.33 -5.28
C ILE A 86 -8.07 -2.93 -5.75
N ILE A 87 -7.70 -4.11 -5.24
CA ILE A 87 -6.42 -4.76 -5.58
C ILE A 87 -6.30 -5.03 -7.07
N ARG A 88 -7.37 -5.55 -7.69
CA ARG A 88 -7.39 -5.88 -9.13
C ARG A 88 -7.38 -4.63 -10.00
N ARG A 89 -8.06 -3.56 -9.57
CA ARG A 89 -8.18 -2.32 -10.34
C ARG A 89 -6.89 -1.50 -10.33
N VAL A 90 -6.28 -1.36 -9.15
CA VAL A 90 -5.04 -0.56 -8.99
C VAL A 90 -3.83 -1.34 -9.46
N ALA A 91 -3.76 -2.63 -9.11
CA ALA A 91 -2.78 -3.62 -9.57
C ALA A 91 -1.34 -3.10 -9.73
N ASN A 92 -0.88 -2.25 -8.80
CA ASN A 92 0.45 -1.66 -8.84
C ASN A 92 1.20 -1.79 -7.51
N PRO A 93 2.54 -1.71 -7.52
CA PRO A 93 3.35 -1.92 -6.31
C PRO A 93 3.12 -0.88 -5.22
N TYR A 94 2.64 0.32 -5.56
CA TYR A 94 2.51 1.44 -4.63
C TYR A 94 1.36 1.22 -3.64
N LEU A 95 0.40 0.38 -4.01
CA LEU A 95 -0.69 -0.04 -3.13
C LEU A 95 -0.20 -0.68 -1.83
N ASN A 96 0.99 -1.31 -1.81
CA ASN A 96 1.61 -1.84 -0.58
C ASN A 96 1.96 -0.77 0.45
N PHE A 97 2.03 0.49 0.02
CA PHE A 97 2.38 1.61 0.88
C PHE A 97 1.18 2.48 1.23
N ALA A 98 0.01 2.27 0.64
CA ALA A 98 -1.17 3.08 0.93
C ALA A 98 -1.53 3.02 2.43
N SER A 99 -1.77 4.20 3.02
CA SER A 99 -2.19 4.37 4.42
C SER A 99 -3.56 5.01 4.58
N SER A 100 -4.22 5.41 3.48
CA SER A 100 -5.54 6.02 3.49
C SER A 100 -6.29 5.73 2.18
N PRO A 101 -7.62 5.91 2.15
CA PRO A 101 -8.42 5.80 0.92
C PRO A 101 -7.94 6.78 -0.18
N ASP A 102 -7.56 8.00 0.19
CA ASP A 102 -7.06 9.01 -0.75
C ASP A 102 -5.79 8.54 -1.45
N GLU A 103 -4.87 7.88 -0.74
CA GLU A 103 -3.67 7.34 -1.36
C GLU A 103 -3.98 6.17 -2.31
N ILE A 104 -5.02 5.37 -2.05
CA ILE A 104 -5.47 4.34 -2.98
C ILE A 104 -5.92 4.99 -4.31
N LEU A 105 -6.68 6.09 -4.25
CA LEU A 105 -7.12 6.83 -5.44
C LEU A 105 -5.93 7.43 -6.21
N LEU A 106 -4.89 7.86 -5.51
CA LEU A 106 -3.71 8.48 -6.11
C LEU A 106 -2.65 7.48 -6.62
N CYS A 107 -2.75 6.20 -6.26
CA CYS A 107 -1.78 5.16 -6.61
C CYS A 107 -1.47 5.12 -8.11
N GLU A 108 -2.50 5.05 -8.95
CA GLU A 108 -2.36 4.90 -10.39
C GLU A 108 -1.74 6.14 -11.04
N ALA A 109 -2.19 7.33 -10.64
CA ALA A 109 -1.63 8.59 -11.12
C ALA A 109 -0.15 8.72 -10.74
N LEU A 110 0.21 8.37 -9.50
CA LEU A 110 1.59 8.47 -9.02
C LEU A 110 2.50 7.49 -9.76
N PHE A 111 2.06 6.23 -9.89
CA PHE A 111 2.82 5.20 -10.59
C PHE A 111 3.03 5.53 -12.07
N SER A 112 1.99 6.07 -12.73
CA SER A 112 2.07 6.48 -14.14
C SER A 112 3.06 7.63 -14.36
N ARG A 113 3.17 8.57 -13.41
CA ARG A 113 4.11 9.70 -13.51
C ARG A 113 5.53 9.34 -13.12
N ASN A 114 5.71 8.53 -12.08
CA ASN A 114 7.01 8.07 -11.65
C ASN A 114 6.91 6.64 -11.10
N PRO A 115 7.20 5.61 -11.92
CA PRO A 115 7.13 4.21 -11.52
C PRO A 115 8.35 3.72 -10.75
N ALA A 116 9.41 4.53 -10.66
CA ALA A 116 10.70 4.16 -10.06
C ALA A 116 10.91 4.79 -8.67
N LEU A 117 9.84 5.17 -7.96
CA LEU A 117 9.97 5.77 -6.63
C LEU A 117 10.49 4.72 -5.64
N PRO A 118 11.49 5.08 -4.81
CA PRO A 118 12.04 4.18 -3.83
C PRO A 118 11.00 3.87 -2.72
N PRO A 119 10.92 2.60 -2.25
CA PRO A 119 10.03 2.17 -1.17
C PRO A 119 10.07 3.05 0.08
N GLU A 120 11.25 3.56 0.44
CA GLU A 120 11.46 4.39 1.63
C GLU A 120 10.68 5.70 1.53
N ARG A 121 10.54 6.27 0.31
CA ARG A 121 9.76 7.49 0.09
C ARG A 121 8.27 7.19 0.11
N LEU A 122 7.84 6.11 -0.55
CA LEU A 122 6.43 5.67 -0.55
C LEU A 122 5.91 5.37 0.87
N ALA A 123 6.78 4.87 1.73
CA ALA A 123 6.47 4.56 3.13
C ALA A 123 6.40 5.80 4.05
N ARG A 124 7.06 6.92 3.69
CA ARG A 124 7.22 8.09 4.58
C ARG A 124 6.46 9.33 4.14
N VAL A 125 6.24 9.47 2.84
CA VAL A 125 5.68 10.68 2.23
C VAL A 125 4.30 10.35 1.66
N HIS A 126 3.35 11.24 1.91
CA HIS A 126 2.00 11.12 1.33
C HIS A 126 2.02 11.21 -0.20
N PHE A 127 1.17 10.43 -0.86
CA PHE A 127 1.18 10.30 -2.33
C PHE A 127 0.85 11.60 -3.06
N GLU A 128 0.02 12.46 -2.46
CA GLU A 128 -0.28 13.79 -2.99
C GLU A 128 0.98 14.66 -3.12
N VAL A 129 1.85 14.64 -2.11
CA VAL A 129 3.12 15.38 -2.12
C VAL A 129 4.06 14.83 -3.20
N LEU A 130 4.16 13.50 -3.31
CA LEU A 130 4.99 12.84 -4.33
C LEU A 130 4.49 13.15 -5.76
N LEU A 131 3.18 13.21 -5.97
CA LEU A 131 2.56 13.59 -7.24
C LEU A 131 2.87 15.04 -7.60
N ALA A 132 2.80 15.93 -6.62
CA ALA A 132 3.08 17.33 -6.80
C ALA A 132 4.58 17.53 -7.14
N GLU A 133 5.49 16.78 -6.50
CA GLU A 133 6.94 16.83 -6.82
C GLU A 133 7.20 16.36 -8.25
N ALA A 134 6.49 15.31 -8.66
CA ALA A 134 6.52 14.79 -10.02
C ALA A 134 6.13 15.84 -11.05
N ALA A 135 5.09 16.63 -10.76
CA ALA A 135 4.63 17.69 -11.64
C ALA A 135 5.68 18.81 -11.80
N LYS A 136 6.47 19.07 -10.76
CA LYS A 136 7.52 20.11 -10.76
C LYS A 136 8.88 19.64 -11.27
N GLY A 137 9.04 18.36 -11.63
CA GLY A 137 10.32 17.80 -12.05
C GLY A 137 11.37 17.69 -10.93
N ASN A 138 10.94 17.84 -9.66
CA ASN A 138 11.82 17.83 -8.50
C ASN A 138 11.91 16.42 -7.90
N PHE A 139 12.64 15.52 -8.56
CA PHE A 139 13.06 14.26 -7.94
C PHE A 139 14.55 14.34 -7.61
N ARG A 140 14.88 14.38 -6.32
CA ARG A 140 16.23 14.16 -5.80
C ARG A 140 16.23 12.94 -4.88
#